data_AF-A0A8S9Z1G3-F1
#
_entry.id   AF-A0A8S9Z1G3-F1
#
_cell.length_a   1.000
_cell.length_b   1.000
_cell.length_c   1.000
_cell.angle_alpha   90.00
_cell.angle_beta   90.00
_cell.angle_gamma   90.00
#
_symmetry.space_group_name_H-M   'P 1'
#
loop_
_entity.id
_entity.type
_entity.pdbx_description
1 polymer ?
#
loop_
_entity_poly.entity_id
_entity_poly.type
_entity_poly.pdbx_seq_one_letter_code
_entity_poly.pdbx_strand_id
1 'polypeptide(L)'
;MFFFPSVSFQWTDVTCFILTDQLLITKSYKRENADRYKVYKTPVRLDKLVINKMSENCFVCAVLDDFHMITHLYTFVTSLMHTDEWCSHLRKAKASCLLSELGTNTNHSNHISSYHTFSVQS
;
A
#
# COMPACT_ATOMS: atom_id res chain seq x y z
N MET A 1 25.39 -17.58 17.47
CA MET A 1 24.01 -18.07 17.63
C MET A 1 23.15 -16.86 17.96
N PHE A 2 22.48 -16.29 16.95
CA PHE A 2 21.61 -15.12 17.15
C PHE A 2 20.20 -15.64 17.46
N PHE A 3 19.77 -15.47 18.72
CA PHE A 3 18.38 -15.63 19.12
C PHE A 3 17.60 -14.45 18.54
N PHE A 4 16.94 -14.66 17.41
CA PHE A 4 15.84 -13.77 17.04
C PHE A 4 14.67 -14.13 17.96
N PRO A 5 14.12 -13.19 18.75
CA PRO A 5 12.90 -13.45 19.49
C PRO A 5 11.87 -13.93 18.48
N SER A 6 11.08 -14.94 18.83
CA SER A 6 10.01 -15.48 18.00
C SER A 6 9.01 -14.37 17.67
N VAL A 7 9.28 -13.63 16.61
CA VAL A 7 8.34 -12.67 16.02
C VAL A 7 7.19 -13.54 15.57
N SER A 8 6.07 -13.44 16.27
CA SER A 8 4.82 -14.02 15.83
C SER A 8 4.48 -13.36 14.50
N PHE A 9 4.76 -14.06 13.39
CA PHE A 9 4.44 -13.66 12.03
C PHE A 9 2.91 -13.69 11.86
N GLN A 10 2.25 -12.62 12.32
CA GLN A 10 0.79 -12.49 12.26
C GLN A 10 0.42 -11.59 11.09
N TRP A 11 -0.22 -12.20 10.09
CA TRP A 11 -0.94 -11.51 9.04
C TRP A 11 -2.04 -10.66 9.67
N THR A 12 -2.09 -9.37 9.33
CA THR A 12 -3.12 -8.45 9.84
C THR A 12 -4.06 -8.05 8.72
N ASP A 13 -5.36 -8.27 8.91
CA ASP A 13 -6.39 -7.74 8.03
C ASP A 13 -6.40 -6.20 8.09
N VAL A 14 -6.12 -5.58 6.95
CA VAL A 14 -6.03 -4.14 6.73
C VAL A 14 -6.83 -3.77 5.49
N THR A 15 -7.28 -2.53 5.41
CA THR A 15 -7.87 -1.97 4.19
C THR A 15 -6.92 -0.92 3.66
N CYS A 16 -6.53 -1.05 2.39
CA CYS A 16 -5.62 -0.13 1.74
C CYS A 16 -6.39 0.87 0.88
N PHE A 17 -5.99 2.13 0.92
CA PHE A 17 -6.53 3.20 0.08
C PHE A 17 -5.41 3.81 -0.74
N ILE A 18 -5.56 3.81 -2.05
CA ILE A 18 -4.65 4.51 -2.97
C ILE A 18 -5.21 5.91 -3.17
N LEU A 19 -4.51 6.91 -2.64
CA LEU A 19 -4.73 8.32 -2.96
C LEU A 19 -3.84 8.73 -4.15
N THR A 20 -3.94 10.00 -4.54
CA THR A 20 -3.18 10.58 -5.65
C THR A 20 -1.67 10.56 -5.42
N ASP A 21 -1.23 10.78 -4.18
CA ASP A 21 0.18 10.91 -3.79
C ASP A 21 0.61 9.90 -2.71
N GLN A 22 -0.35 9.25 -2.05
CA GLN A 22 -0.11 8.41 -0.87
C GLN A 22 -0.89 7.09 -0.91
N LEU A 23 -0.30 6.07 -0.29
CA LEU A 23 -0.93 4.80 0.05
C LEU A 23 -1.22 4.79 1.56
N LEU A 24 -2.51 4.70 1.92
CA LEU A 24 -2.92 4.54 3.31
C LEU A 24 -3.18 3.07 3.59
N ILE A 25 -2.55 2.57 4.64
CA ILE A 25 -2.82 1.24 5.20
C ILE A 25 -3.61 1.47 6.48
N THR A 26 -4.85 1.01 6.50
CA THR A 26 -5.78 1.20 7.62
C THR A 26 -6.21 -0.13 8.20
N LYS A 27 -6.66 -0.14 9.46
CA LYS A 27 -7.31 -1.29 10.05
C LYS A 27 -8.78 -0.95 10.24
N SER A 28 -9.67 -1.85 9.82
CA SER A 28 -11.10 -1.71 10.06
C SER A 28 -11.41 -1.96 11.53
N TYR A 29 -12.23 -1.10 12.11
CA TYR A 29 -12.72 -1.25 13.48
C TYR A 29 -14.25 -1.28 13.44
N LYS A 30 -14.84 -2.46 13.66
CA LYS A 30 -16.28 -2.61 13.79
C LYS A 30 -16.70 -2.09 15.17
N ARG A 31 -17.30 -0.90 15.22
CA ARG A 31 -18.03 -0.43 16.40
C ARG A 31 -19.48 -0.12 16.01
N GLU A 32 -20.38 -0.96 16.49
CA GLU A 32 -21.85 -0.93 16.59
C GLU A 32 -22.75 -0.24 15.55
N ASN A 33 -22.31 0.68 14.67
CA ASN A 33 -23.13 1.23 13.57
C ASN A 33 -22.36 2.04 12.51
N ALA A 34 -21.01 1.98 12.47
CA ALA A 34 -20.23 2.62 11.42
C ALA A 34 -18.92 1.88 11.13
N ASP A 35 -18.65 1.61 9.85
CA ASP A 35 -17.34 1.14 9.41
C ASP A 35 -16.33 2.29 9.56
N ARG A 36 -15.55 2.26 10.64
CA ARG A 36 -14.48 3.23 10.89
C ARG A 36 -13.14 2.61 10.51
N TYR A 37 -12.40 3.30 9.66
CA TYR A 37 -11.03 2.95 9.31
C TYR A 37 -10.08 3.80 10.13
N LYS A 38 -9.18 3.17 10.89
CA LYS A 38 -8.10 3.86 11.57
C LYS A 38 -6.80 3.63 10.81
N VAL A 39 -6.06 4.70 10.56
CA VAL A 39 -4.71 4.62 9.98
C VAL A 39 -3.86 3.69 10.84
N TYR A 40 -3.41 2.60 10.24
CA TYR A 40 -2.63 1.55 10.92
C TYR A 40 -1.13 1.81 10.81
N LYS A 41 -0.69 2.27 9.64
CA LYS A 41 0.69 2.68 9.37
C LYS A 41 0.72 4.09 8.80
N THR A 42 1.83 4.79 8.98
CA THR A 42 2.06 6.11 8.40
C THR A 42 1.74 6.08 6.89
N PRO A 43 0.98 7.05 6.36
CA PRO A 43 0.72 7.14 4.94
C PRO A 43 2.03 7.11 4.16
N VAL A 44 2.12 6.18 3.21
CA VAL A 44 3.33 5.95 2.45
C VAL A 44 3.25 6.73 1.17
N ARG A 45 4.22 7.60 0.90
CA ARG A 45 4.21 8.35 -0.36
C ARG A 45 4.49 7.43 -1.54
N LEU A 46 3.77 7.63 -2.64
CA LEU A 46 3.84 6.79 -3.83
C LEU A 46 5.17 6.96 -4.60
N ASP A 47 5.78 8.15 -4.57
CA ASP A 47 7.10 8.42 -5.16
C ASP A 47 8.17 7.49 -4.57
N LYS A 48 8.13 7.32 -3.25
CA LYS A 48 9.03 6.47 -2.46
C LYS A 48 8.67 4.98 -2.47
N LEU A 49 7.55 4.59 -3.08
CA LEU A 49 7.07 3.22 -3.08
C LEU A 49 7.62 2.42 -4.27
N VAL A 50 8.26 1.29 -4.01
CA VAL A 50 8.64 0.31 -5.04
C VAL A 50 7.70 -0.88 -4.95
N ILE A 51 7.00 -1.19 -6.05
CA ILE A 51 5.99 -2.25 -6.10
C ILE A 51 6.55 -3.43 -6.90
N ASN A 52 6.69 -4.58 -6.23
CA ASN A 52 7.15 -5.81 -6.85
C ASN A 52 6.08 -6.91 -6.72
N LYS A 53 5.70 -7.54 -7.83
CA LYS A 53 4.78 -8.68 -7.81
C LYS A 53 5.59 -9.93 -7.50
N MET A 54 5.23 -10.65 -6.44
CA MET A 54 5.94 -11.87 -6.04
C MET A 54 5.24 -13.13 -6.56
N SER A 55 3.91 -13.18 -6.51
CA SER A 55 3.10 -14.27 -7.04
C SER A 55 1.73 -13.77 -7.52
N GLU A 56 0.86 -14.67 -7.96
CA GLU A 56 -0.50 -14.33 -8.43
C GLU A 56 -1.38 -13.70 -7.34
N ASN A 57 -1.11 -14.02 -6.08
CA ASN A 57 -1.92 -13.61 -4.93
C ASN A 57 -1.12 -12.76 -3.93
N CYS A 58 0.12 -12.40 -4.27
CA CYS A 58 1.01 -11.71 -3.36
C CYS A 58 1.85 -10.67 -4.09
N PHE A 59 1.89 -9.47 -3.53
CA PHE A 59 2.79 -8.42 -3.95
C PHE A 59 3.47 -7.78 -2.75
N VAL A 60 4.64 -7.21 -3.00
CA VAL A 60 5.47 -6.57 -2.00
C VAL A 60 5.63 -5.11 -2.37
N CYS A 61 5.51 -4.23 -1.38
CA CYS A 61 5.85 -2.84 -1.50
C CYS A 61 7.00 -2.48 -0.56
N ALA A 62 8.10 -2.02 -1.13
CA ALA A 62 9.20 -1.45 -0.36
C ALA A 62 9.06 0.07 -0.33
N VAL A 63 9.23 0.67 0.84
CA VAL A 63 9.28 2.11 1.03
C VAL A 63 10.73 2.52 1.10
N LEU A 64 11.13 3.40 0.19
CA LEU A 64 12.46 3.97 0.15
C LEU A 64 12.50 5.28 0.93
N ASP A 65 13.65 5.62 1.49
CA ASP A 65 13.93 6.99 1.93
C ASP A 65 14.50 7.84 0.79
N ASP A 66 14.93 9.07 1.13
CA ASP A 66 15.55 10.00 0.18
C ASP A 66 16.93 9.50 -0.33
N PHE A 67 17.54 8.54 0.36
CA PHE A 67 18.80 7.89 -0.03
C PHE A 67 18.58 6.56 -0.76
N HIS A 68 17.34 6.26 -1.15
CA HIS A 68 16.96 5.01 -1.82
C HIS A 68 17.19 3.75 -0.97
N MET A 69 17.24 3.89 0.36
CA MET A 69 17.33 2.79 1.30
C MET A 69 15.95 2.31 1.73
N ILE A 70 15.77 1.00 1.86
CA ILE A 70 14.50 0.41 2.30
C ILE A 70 14.28 0.70 3.78
N THR A 71 13.27 1.51 4.09
CA THR A 71 12.85 1.84 5.47
C THR A 71 11.75 0.91 5.97
N HIS A 72 10.83 0.54 5.08
CA HIS A 72 9.72 -0.36 5.39
C HIS A 72 9.50 -1.32 4.23
N LEU A 73 9.13 -2.55 4.57
CA LEU A 73 8.73 -3.57 3.60
C LEU A 73 7.34 -4.07 4.00
N TYR A 74 6.40 -4.01 3.06
CA TYR A 74 5.05 -4.49 3.25
C TYR A 74 4.77 -5.63 2.28
N THR A 75 4.39 -6.78 2.81
CA THR A 75 3.90 -7.89 2.01
C THR A 75 2.38 -7.90 2.08
N PHE A 76 1.73 -7.81 0.93
CA PHE A 76 0.28 -7.85 0.79
C PHE A 76 -0.11 -9.17 0.15
N VAL A 77 -0.99 -9.90 0.84
CA VAL A 77 -1.63 -11.10 0.29
C VAL A 77 -3.08 -10.79 -0.01
N THR A 78 -3.50 -11.09 -1.24
CA THR A 78 -4.86 -10.89 -1.74
C THR A 78 -5.55 -12.26 -1.84
N SER A 79 -6.79 -12.36 -1.37
CA SER A 79 -7.56 -13.61 -1.47
C SER A 79 -8.23 -13.81 -2.85
N LEU A 80 -8.21 -12.76 -3.68
CA LEU A 80 -8.87 -12.68 -4.97
C LEU A 80 -7.83 -12.24 -6.01
N MET A 81 -7.97 -12.71 -7.26
CA MET A 81 -7.09 -12.55 -8.43
C MET A 81 -6.83 -11.09 -8.90
N HIS A 82 -6.87 -10.13 -7.98
CA HIS A 82 -6.70 -8.70 -8.24
C HIS A 82 -5.27 -8.21 -8.00
N THR A 83 -4.29 -9.07 -7.73
CA THR A 83 -2.88 -8.65 -7.50
C THR A 83 -2.34 -7.84 -8.68
N ASP A 84 -2.62 -8.28 -9.91
CA ASP A 84 -2.20 -7.57 -11.12
C ASP A 84 -2.90 -6.23 -11.29
N GLU A 85 -4.20 -6.20 -11.01
CA GLU A 85 -5.01 -4.99 -11.03
C GLU A 85 -4.48 -3.98 -10.02
N TRP A 86 -4.19 -4.41 -8.80
CA TRP A 86 -3.59 -3.58 -7.74
C TRP A 86 -2.20 -3.07 -8.10
N CYS A 87 -1.33 -3.95 -8.57
CA CYS A 87 -0.01 -3.54 -9.04
C CYS A 87 -0.13 -2.51 -10.19
N SER A 88 -1.10 -2.69 -11.09
CA SER A 88 -1.40 -1.74 -12.17
C SER A 88 -1.89 -0.40 -11.63
N HIS A 89 -2.86 -0.39 -10.70
CA HIS A 89 -3.37 0.84 -10.08
C HIS A 89 -2.29 1.58 -9.30
N LEU A 90 -1.49 0.89 -8.50
CA LEU A 90 -0.39 1.49 -7.75
C LEU A 90 0.67 2.09 -8.68
N ARG A 91 1.04 1.38 -9.75
CA ARG A 91 2.00 1.90 -10.74
C ARG A 91 1.44 3.10 -11.51
N LYS A 92 0.16 3.05 -11.88
CA LYS A 92 -0.53 4.18 -12.53
C LYS A 92 -0.57 5.40 -11.60
N ALA A 93 -1.00 5.23 -10.35
CA ALA A 93 -1.03 6.30 -9.37
C ALA A 93 0.37 6.89 -9.11
N LYS A 94 1.39 6.04 -8.97
CA LYS A 94 2.79 6.47 -8.86
C LYS A 94 3.24 7.27 -10.09
N ALA A 95 2.98 6.78 -11.30
CA ALA A 95 3.35 7.47 -12.53
C ALA A 95 2.65 8.83 -12.63
N SER A 96 1.36 8.90 -12.32
CA SER A 96 0.60 10.16 -12.29
C SER A 96 1.15 11.14 -11.26
N CYS A 97 1.52 10.67 -10.06
CA CYS A 97 2.16 11.49 -9.03
C CYS A 97 3.48 12.09 -9.54
N LEU A 98 4.36 11.28 -10.11
CA LEU A 98 5.65 11.73 -10.64
C LEU A 98 5.50 12.70 -11.83
N LEU A 99 4.53 12.47 -12.71
CA LEU A 99 4.22 13.37 -13.82
C LEU A 99 3.68 14.71 -13.34
N SER A 100 2.89 14.73 -12.26
CA SER A 100 2.40 15.97 -11.65
C SER A 100 3.53 16.81 -11.04
N GLU A 101 4.55 16.16 -10.46
CA GLU A 101 5.75 16.83 -9.93
C GLU A 101 6.61 17.44 -11.05
N LEU A 102 6.58 16.87 -12.26
CA LEU A 102 7.33 17.33 -13.45
C LEU A 102 6.62 18.45 -14.24
N GLY A 103 5.48 18.96 -13.79
CA GLY A 103 4.88 20.21 -14.30
C GLY A 103 4.04 20.09 -15.58
N THR A 104 3.58 18.91 -15.96
CA THR A 104 2.59 18.80 -17.06
C THR A 104 1.17 18.95 -16.50
N ASN A 105 0.61 20.16 -16.66
CA ASN A 105 -0.79 20.48 -16.37
C ASN A 105 -1.71 19.58 -17.22
N THR A 106 -2.22 18.50 -16.66
CA THR A 106 -3.42 17.84 -17.19
C THR A 106 -4.40 17.66 -16.07
N ASN A 107 -5.48 18.45 -16.15
CA ASN A 107 -6.72 18.26 -15.42
C ASN A 107 -7.01 16.76 -15.24
N HIS A 108 -7.27 16.29 -14.01
CA HIS A 108 -8.48 15.52 -13.72
C HIS A 108 -8.51 14.91 -12.30
N SER A 109 -9.68 15.12 -11.68
CA SER A 109 -10.48 14.21 -10.87
C SER A 109 -9.77 13.36 -9.82
N ASN A 110 -10.08 13.67 -8.56
CA ASN A 110 -9.82 12.85 -7.38
C ASN A 110 -10.50 11.48 -7.51
N HIS A 111 -9.89 10.56 -8.25
CA HIS A 111 -10.40 9.20 -8.38
C HIS A 111 -9.83 8.33 -7.25
N ILE A 112 -10.60 8.20 -6.16
CA ILE A 112 -10.35 7.22 -5.11
C ILE A 112 -10.58 5.84 -5.74
N SER A 113 -9.52 5.18 -6.16
CA SER A 113 -9.61 3.85 -6.75
C SER A 113 -9.46 2.78 -5.68
N SER A 114 -10.58 2.11 -5.42
CA SER A 114 -10.69 0.72 -4.95
C SER A 114 -10.50 0.48 -3.44
N TYR A 115 -11.50 -0.16 -2.84
CA TYR A 115 -11.57 -0.57 -1.43
C TYR A 115 -11.38 -2.09 -1.37
N HIS A 116 -10.29 -2.58 -0.79
CA HIS A 116 -10.14 -4.02 -0.57
C HIS A 116 -9.40 -4.32 0.74
N THR A 117 -9.79 -5.43 1.36
CA THR A 117 -9.18 -5.96 2.59
C THR A 117 -8.02 -6.87 2.22
N PHE A 118 -6.85 -6.63 2.82
CA PHE A 118 -5.60 -7.33 2.62
C PHE A 118 -5.08 -7.86 3.93
N SER A 119 -4.29 -8.91 3.87
CA SER A 119 -3.41 -9.26 4.98
C SER A 119 -2.05 -8.59 4.76
N VAL A 120 -1.62 -7.71 5.67
CA VAL A 120 -0.31 -7.04 5.64
C VAL A 120 0.63 -7.61 6.70
N GLN A 121 1.87 -7.84 6.29
CA GLN A 121 3.00 -8.15 7.15
C GLN A 121 4.05 -7.04 7.06
N SER A 122 4.59 -6.61 8.21
CA SER A 122 5.69 -5.64 8.35
C SER A 122 6.80 -6.21 9.20
#